data_AF-A0A352NU53-F1
#
_entry.id   AF-A0A352NU53-F1
#
_cell.length_a   1.000
_cell.length_b   1.000
_cell.length_c   1.000
_cell.angle_alpha   90.00
_cell.angle_beta   90.00
_cell.angle_gamma   90.00
#
_symmetry.space_group_name_H-M   'P 1'
#
loop_
_entity.id
_entity.type
_entity.pdbx_description
1 polymer ?
#
loop_
_entity_poly.entity_id
_entity_poly.type
_entity_poly.pdbx_seq_one_letter_code
_entity_poly.pdbx_strand_id
1 'polypeptide(L)'
;AAANYAGPALILSFIFSGVTCCFAALCYSELAAMIPVAGSAYTFGYVGLGEIWAWMIGWDLLMEYMVAVSAVAVGWSGYIVALIESAGGKLPAA
;
A
#
# COMPACT_ATOMS: atom_id res chain seq x y z
N ALA A 1 4.37 -6.83 14.67
CA ALA A 1 2.90 -6.72 14.56
C ALA A 1 2.27 -7.98 13.96
N ALA A 2 2.56 -8.35 12.71
CA ALA A 2 1.91 -9.49 12.04
C ALA A 2 2.03 -10.84 12.80
N ALA A 3 3.21 -11.14 13.35
CA ALA A 3 3.43 -12.31 14.20
C ALA A 3 2.64 -12.29 15.52
N ASN A 4 2.32 -11.10 16.07
CA ASN A 4 1.56 -10.96 17.31
C ASN A 4 0.04 -11.19 17.11
N TYR A 5 -0.47 -10.99 15.89
CA TYR A 5 -1.90 -11.13 15.59
C TYR A 5 -2.27 -12.51 15.02
N ALA A 6 -1.42 -13.10 14.18
CA ALA A 6 -1.72 -14.39 13.53
C ALA A 6 -0.78 -15.54 13.96
N GLY A 7 0.34 -15.24 14.62
CA GLY A 7 1.29 -16.27 15.06
C GLY A 7 1.77 -17.17 13.90
N PRO A 8 1.89 -18.49 14.10
CA PRO A 8 2.27 -19.43 13.04
C PRO A 8 1.30 -19.48 11.85
N ALA A 9 0.04 -19.05 12.03
CA ALA A 9 -0.98 -19.01 10.99
C ALA A 9 -0.85 -17.80 10.04
N LEU A 10 0.19 -16.96 10.21
CA LEU A 10 0.51 -15.82 9.33
C LEU A 10 0.44 -16.16 7.84
N ILE A 11 0.90 -17.36 7.47
CA ILE A 11 0.93 -17.81 6.09
C ILE A 11 -0.48 -17.89 5.49
N LEU A 12 -1.48 -18.28 6.28
CA LEU A 12 -2.88 -18.33 5.83
C LEU A 12 -3.39 -16.91 5.56
N SER A 13 -3.07 -15.94 6.42
CA SER A 13 -3.43 -14.54 6.21
C SER A 13 -2.82 -13.97 4.93
N PHE A 14 -1.58 -14.33 4.60
CA PHE A 14 -0.94 -13.93 3.34
C PHE A 14 -1.59 -14.57 2.12
N ILE A 15 -2.00 -15.85 2.19
CA ILE A 15 -2.71 -16.52 1.10
C ILE A 15 -4.04 -15.81 0.82
N PHE A 16 -4.84 -15.55 1.86
CA PHE A 16 -6.11 -14.85 1.69
C PHE A 16 -5.93 -13.43 1.13
N SER A 17 -4.98 -12.67 1.68
CA SER A 17 -4.64 -11.34 1.16
C SER A 17 -4.18 -11.39 -0.30
N GLY A 18 -3.33 -12.36 -0.65
CA GLY A 18 -2.84 -12.56 -2.01
C GLY A 18 -3.96 -12.86 -3.01
N VAL A 19 -4.91 -13.73 -2.64
CA VAL A 19 -6.07 -14.05 -3.49
C VAL A 19 -6.96 -12.81 -3.70
N THR A 20 -7.23 -12.03 -2.65
CA THR A 20 -8.00 -10.78 -2.79
C THR A 20 -7.30 -9.75 -3.67
N CYS A 21 -5.97 -9.60 -3.52
CA CYS A 21 -5.19 -8.70 -4.37
C CYS A 21 -5.14 -9.18 -5.82
N CYS A 22 -5.13 -10.50 -6.06
CA CYS A 22 -5.16 -11.07 -7.40
C CYS A 22 -6.46 -10.73 -8.14
N PHE A 23 -7.61 -10.90 -7.49
CA PHE A 23 -8.89 -10.51 -8.08
C PHE A 23 -8.96 -9.01 -8.36
N ALA A 24 -8.51 -8.16 -7.43
CA ALA A 24 -8.43 -6.73 -7.65
C ALA A 24 -7.52 -6.38 -8.85
N ALA A 25 -6.33 -7.01 -8.94
CA ALA A 25 -5.38 -6.79 -10.02
C ALA A 25 -5.95 -7.17 -11.40
N LEU A 26 -6.74 -8.25 -11.48
CA LEU A 26 -7.42 -8.65 -12.72
C LEU A 26 -8.44 -7.58 -13.18
N CYS A 27 -9.24 -7.03 -12.27
CA CYS A 27 -10.15 -5.93 -12.59
C CYS A 27 -9.40 -4.67 -13.04
N TYR A 28 -8.29 -4.33 -12.37
CA TYR A 28 -7.44 -3.21 -12.79
C TYR A 28 -6.79 -3.45 -14.16
N SER A 29 -6.43 -4.70 -14.49
CA SER A 29 -5.89 -5.07 -15.80
C SER A 29 -6.92 -4.85 -16.91
N GLU A 30 -8.19 -5.19 -16.68
CA GLU A 30 -9.27 -4.95 -17.64
C GLU A 30 -9.48 -3.45 -17.86
N LEU A 31 -9.56 -2.67 -16.77
CA LEU A 31 -9.74 -1.22 -16.83
C LEU A 31 -8.56 -0.53 -17.53
N ALA A 32 -7.33 -0.95 -17.25
CA ALA A 32 -6.13 -0.43 -17.91
C ALA A 32 -6.09 -0.77 -19.42
N ALA A 33 -6.60 -1.94 -19.82
CA ALA A 33 -6.72 -2.30 -21.23
C ALA A 33 -7.81 -1.49 -21.96
N MET A 34 -8.91 -1.18 -21.27
CA MET A 34 -10.02 -0.41 -21.82
C MET A 34 -9.71 1.09 -21.91
N ILE A 35 -8.94 1.62 -20.95
CA ILE A 35 -8.66 3.05 -20.81
C ILE A 35 -7.13 3.25 -20.87
N PRO A 36 -6.52 3.32 -22.08
CA PRO A 36 -5.07 3.34 -22.26
C PRO A 36 -4.49 4.75 -22.01
N VAL A 37 -4.78 5.31 -20.84
CA VAL A 37 -4.26 6.58 -20.37
C VAL A 37 -3.43 6.33 -19.12
N ALA A 38 -2.39 7.14 -18.90
CA ALA A 38 -1.66 7.10 -17.65
C ALA A 38 -2.61 7.54 -16.52
N GLY A 39 -3.09 6.58 -15.74
CA GLY A 39 -4.12 6.78 -14.73
C GLY A 39 -4.14 5.65 -13.71
N SER A 40 -4.83 5.90 -12.59
CA SER A 40 -5.06 4.93 -11.51
C SER A 40 -6.56 4.87 -11.20
N ALA A 41 -6.94 4.37 -10.01
CA ALA A 41 -8.32 4.19 -9.58
C ALA A 41 -9.20 5.43 -9.78
N TYR A 42 -8.67 6.63 -9.52
CA TYR A 42 -9.37 7.89 -9.75
C TYR A 42 -9.84 8.04 -11.20
N THR A 43 -8.93 7.84 -12.16
CA THR A 43 -9.22 7.99 -13.58
C THR A 43 -10.22 6.95 -14.06
N PHE A 44 -10.05 5.70 -13.62
CA PHE A 44 -10.97 4.62 -13.98
C PHE A 44 -12.36 4.83 -13.37
N GLY A 45 -12.43 5.29 -12.11
CA GLY A 45 -13.66 5.67 -11.44
C GLY A 45 -14.36 6.86 -12.09
N TYR A 46 -13.61 7.84 -12.59
CA TYR A 46 -14.18 8.99 -13.31
C TYR A 46 -14.85 8.55 -14.62
N VAL A 47 -14.21 7.65 -15.37
CA VAL A 47 -14.75 7.14 -16.63
C VAL A 47 -15.94 6.21 -16.39
N GLY A 48 -15.89 5.33 -15.37
CA GLY A 48 -16.91 4.30 -15.15
C GLY A 48 -18.09 4.72 -14.27
N LEU A 49 -17.86 5.54 -13.24
CA LEU A 49 -18.84 5.85 -12.17
C LEU A 49 -19.24 7.33 -12.11
N GLY A 50 -18.48 8.21 -12.79
CA GLY A 50 -18.73 9.65 -12.80
C GLY A 50 -18.05 10.42 -11.66
N GLU A 51 -18.28 11.74 -11.67
CA GLU A 51 -17.48 12.72 -10.92
C GLU A 51 -17.54 12.55 -9.40
N ILE A 52 -18.72 12.30 -8.82
CA ILE A 52 -18.88 12.21 -7.35
C ILE A 52 -18.05 11.05 -6.77
N TRP A 53 -18.10 9.89 -7.42
CA TRP A 53 -17.37 8.70 -6.98
C TRP A 53 -15.86 8.87 -7.19
N ALA A 54 -15.47 9.42 -8.35
CA ALA A 54 -14.06 9.73 -8.61
C ALA A 54 -13.49 10.73 -7.60
N TRP A 55 -14.23 11.78 -7.26
CA TRP A 55 -13.82 12.76 -6.25
C TRP A 55 -13.55 12.12 -4.89
N MET A 56 -14.45 11.23 -4.43
CA MET A 56 -14.25 10.48 -3.18
C MET A 56 -13.00 9.59 -3.24
N ILE A 57 -12.81 8.85 -4.34
CA ILE A 57 -11.63 8.00 -4.56
C ILE A 57 -10.34 8.85 -4.59
N GLY A 58 -10.39 10.05 -5.17
CA GLY A 58 -9.25 10.96 -5.21
C GLY A 58 -8.78 11.39 -3.82
N TRP A 59 -9.71 11.77 -2.95
CA TRP A 59 -9.39 12.12 -1.57
C TRP A 59 -8.89 10.92 -0.74
N ASP A 60 -9.51 9.76 -0.92
CA ASP A 60 -9.08 8.51 -0.30
C ASP A 60 -7.64 8.16 -0.69
N LEU A 61 -7.32 8.16 -1.98
CA LEU A 61 -5.97 7.89 -2.48
C LEU A 61 -4.93 8.88 -1.94
N LEU A 62 -5.25 10.18 -1.87
CA LEU A 62 -4.33 11.16 -1.31
C LEU A 62 -3.96 10.83 0.14
N MET A 63 -4.95 10.45 0.96
CA MET A 63 -4.71 10.06 2.35
C MET A 63 -3.98 8.72 2.45
N GLU A 64 -4.35 7.74 1.63
CA GLU A 64 -3.71 6.44 1.55
C GLU A 64 -2.21 6.58 1.24
N TYR A 65 -1.85 7.35 0.21
CA TYR A 65 -0.45 7.58 -0.15
C TYR A 65 0.33 8.30 0.94
N MET A 66 -0.27 9.30 1.61
CA MET A 66 0.38 9.99 2.73
C MET A 66 0.74 9.01 3.85
N VAL A 67 -0.23 8.20 4.28
CA VAL A 67 -0.03 7.23 5.37
C VAL A 67 0.94 6.13 4.95
N ALA A 68 0.84 5.63 3.72
CA ALA A 68 1.73 4.59 3.19
C ALA A 68 3.18 5.05 3.16
N VAL A 69 3.45 6.26 2.65
CA VAL A 69 4.82 6.82 2.60
C VAL A 69 5.38 7.01 4.00
N SER A 70 4.59 7.53 4.94
CA SER A 70 5.02 7.67 6.34
C SER A 70 5.33 6.31 6.98
N ALA A 71 4.48 5.31 6.79
CA ALA A 71 4.69 3.96 7.33
C ALA A 71 5.96 3.31 6.75
N VAL A 72 6.20 3.45 5.44
CA VAL A 72 7.42 2.95 4.78
C VAL A 72 8.67 3.67 5.30
N ALA A 73 8.62 4.99 5.47
CA ALA A 73 9.73 5.77 6.00
C ALA A 73 10.10 5.37 7.45
N VAL A 74 9.11 5.13 8.30
CA VAL A 74 9.32 4.62 9.68
C VAL A 74 9.93 3.23 9.66
N GLY A 75 9.41 2.32 8.82
CA GLY A 75 9.96 0.97 8.66
C GLY A 75 11.43 1.01 8.22
N TRP A 76 11.75 1.83 7.21
CA TRP A 76 13.12 1.95 6.69
C TRP A 76 14.07 2.57 7.69
N SER A 77 13.63 3.63 8.39
CA SER A 77 14.40 4.26 9.45
C SER A 77 14.77 3.26 10.55
N GLY A 78 13.85 2.39 10.96
CA GLY A 78 14.12 1.34 11.94
C GLY A 78 15.24 0.38 11.51
N TYR A 79 15.25 -0.04 10.24
CA TYR A 79 16.32 -0.90 9.71
C TYR A 79 17.67 -0.17 9.65
N ILE A 80 17.70 1.10 9.28
CA ILE A 80 18.93 1.90 9.21
C ILE A 80 19.52 2.13 10.61
N VAL A 81 18.69 2.44 11.59
CA VAL A 81 19.14 2.58 12.98
C VAL A 81 19.76 1.28 13.47
N ALA A 82 19.09 0.14 13.27
CA ALA A 82 19.61 -1.17 13.65
C ALA A 82 20.93 -1.51 12.94
N LEU A 83 21.08 -1.12 11.67
CA LEU A 83 22.33 -1.30 10.93
C LEU A 83 23.47 -0.46 11.52
N ILE A 84 23.22 0.81 11.82
CA ILE A 84 24.22 1.72 12.42
C ILE A 84 24.64 1.23 13.81
N GLU A 85 23.69 0.77 14.62
CA GLU A 85 23.97 0.15 15.93
C GLU A 85 24.82 -1.12 15.78
N SER A 86 24.49 -1.98 14.81
CA SER A 86 25.28 -3.19 14.53
C SER A 86 26.71 -2.88 14.05
N ALA A 87 26.92 -1.72 13.43
CA ALA A 87 28.22 -1.22 12.99
C ALA A 87 28.99 -0.49 14.11
N GLY A 88 28.45 -0.42 15.34
CA GLY A 88 29.08 0.22 16.49
C GLY A 88 28.85 1.72 16.62
N GLY A 89 28.02 2.32 15.75
CA GLY A 89 27.59 3.71 15.87
C GLY A 89 26.42 3.84 16.85
N LYS A 90 26.36 4.93 17.62
CA LYS A 90 25.19 5.28 18.43
C LYS A 90 24.59 6.58 17.92
N LEU A 91 23.35 6.50 17.45
CA LEU A 91 22.57 7.69 17.15
C LEU A 91 22.00 8.25 18.46
N PRO A 92 22.02 9.58 18.67
CA PRO A 92 21.33 10.20 19.80
C PRO A 92 19.84 9.89 19.70
N ALA A 93 19.19 9.66 20.85
CA ALA A 93 17.75 9.47 20.91
C ALA A 93 17.05 10.73 20.35
N ALA A 94 16.09 10.52 19.46
CA ALA A 94 15.17 11.55 18.99
C ALA A 94 14.24 12.01 20.11
#